data_AF-A0A6L7JGN5-F1
#
_entry.id   AF-A0A6L7JGN5-F1
#
_cell.length_a   1.000
_cell.length_b   1.000
_cell.length_c   1.000
_cell.angle_alpha   90.00
_cell.angle_beta   90.00
_cell.angle_gamma   90.00
#
_symmetry.space_group_name_H-M   'P 1'
#
loop_
_entity.id
_entity.type
_entity.pdbx_description
1 polymer ?
#
loop_
_entity_poly.entity_id
_entity_poly.type
_entity_poly.pdbx_seq_one_letter_code
_entity_poly.pdbx_strand_id
1 'polypeptide(L)'
;MAIAARILAAYLVLLAVVVAVNFVATPLYHPGGDEPFTVWKILNWFMAVGIVINTLITFRAMRVVDADESADLRSFLRSRTLFYVSALVLLAFFWNWFSDLSSNHDPDGLVWVFVDTVMPLVMGATGGRLWQLAADLN
;
A
#
# COMPACT_ATOMS: atom_id res chain seq x y z
N MET A 1 13.13 -2.52 19.26
CA MET A 1 12.14 -1.85 18.38
C MET A 1 12.67 -1.62 16.95
N ALA A 2 13.94 -1.25 16.77
CA ALA A 2 14.52 -1.01 15.43
C ALA A 2 14.40 -2.20 14.45
N ILE A 3 14.62 -3.44 14.91
CA ILE A 3 14.52 -4.64 14.04
C ILE A 3 13.12 -4.83 13.46
N ALA A 4 12.07 -4.70 14.28
CA ALA A 4 10.69 -4.83 13.81
C ALA A 4 10.34 -3.75 12.77
N ALA A 5 10.77 -2.51 13.00
CA ALA A 5 10.60 -1.43 12.04
C ALA A 5 11.31 -1.71 10.70
N ARG A 6 12.52 -2.28 10.73
CA ARG A 6 13.26 -2.69 9.52
C ARG A 6 12.54 -3.80 8.76
N ILE A 7 12.00 -4.81 9.45
CA ILE A 7 11.25 -5.90 8.82
C ILE A 7 9.99 -5.35 8.13
N LEU A 8 9.21 -4.52 8.82
CA LEU A 8 8.01 -3.90 8.24
C LEU A 8 8.35 -2.99 7.06
N ALA A 9 9.41 -2.19 7.18
CA ALA A 9 9.89 -1.33 6.11
C ALA A 9 10.32 -2.14 4.87
N ALA A 10 11.12 -3.19 5.06
CA ALA A 10 11.53 -4.08 3.97
C ALA A 10 10.32 -4.74 3.31
N TYR A 11 9.38 -5.25 4.10
CA TYR A 11 8.16 -5.85 3.58
C TYR A 11 7.36 -4.88 2.69
N LEU A 12 7.11 -3.65 3.15
CA LEU A 12 6.38 -2.65 2.38
C LEU A 12 7.11 -2.25 1.10
N VAL A 13 8.43 -2.05 1.15
CA VAL A 13 9.22 -1.68 -0.04
C VAL A 13 9.26 -2.83 -1.04
N LEU A 14 9.51 -4.06 -0.60
CA LEU A 14 9.55 -5.23 -1.47
C LEU A 14 8.19 -5.45 -2.13
N LEU A 15 7.10 -5.36 -1.36
CA LEU A 15 5.76 -5.52 -1.90
C LEU A 15 5.41 -4.42 -2.91
N ALA A 16 5.80 -3.16 -2.64
CA ALA A 16 5.64 -2.07 -3.59
C ALA A 16 6.35 -2.35 -4.92
N VAL A 17 7.61 -2.81 -4.87
CA VAL A 17 8.38 -3.16 -6.06
C VAL A 17 7.73 -4.32 -6.82
N VAL A 18 7.34 -5.38 -6.11
CA VAL A 18 6.71 -6.56 -6.73
C VAL A 18 5.40 -6.19 -7.43
N VAL A 19 4.53 -5.43 -6.77
CA VAL A 19 3.25 -5.00 -7.35
C VAL A 19 3.47 -4.10 -8.56
N ALA A 20 4.38 -3.11 -8.47
CA ALA A 20 4.69 -2.23 -9.59
C ALA A 20 5.27 -2.98 -10.79
N VAL A 21 6.20 -3.90 -10.57
CA VAL A 21 6.77 -4.75 -11.63
C VAL A 21 5.69 -5.63 -12.24
N ASN A 22 4.87 -6.28 -11.41
CA ASN A 22 3.80 -7.15 -11.88
C ASN A 22 2.75 -6.39 -12.71
N PHE A 23 2.39 -5.18 -12.29
CA PHE A 23 1.48 -4.29 -13.02
C PHE A 23 1.99 -3.99 -14.44
N VAL A 24 3.25 -3.62 -14.58
CA VAL A 24 3.87 -3.34 -15.89
C VAL A 24 4.08 -4.62 -16.71
N ALA A 25 4.40 -5.74 -16.05
CA ALA A 25 4.70 -7.01 -16.71
C ALA A 25 3.45 -7.80 -17.12
N THR A 26 2.28 -7.55 -16.51
CA THR A 26 1.04 -8.30 -16.76
C THR A 26 0.70 -8.44 -18.24
N PRO A 27 0.76 -7.37 -19.07
CA PRO A 27 0.47 -7.48 -20.51
C PRO A 27 1.40 -8.43 -21.27
N LEU A 28 2.61 -8.73 -20.75
CA LEU A 28 3.60 -9.58 -21.42
C LEU A 28 3.28 -11.08 -21.30
N TYR A 29 2.66 -11.51 -20.19
CA TYR A 29 2.31 -12.90 -19.93
C TYR A 29 0.80 -13.14 -19.84
N HIS A 30 0.00 -12.08 -19.90
CA HIS A 30 -1.46 -12.15 -19.87
C HIS A 30 -2.09 -11.10 -20.81
N PRO A 31 -2.08 -11.33 -22.14
CA PRO A 31 -2.49 -10.34 -23.14
C PRO A 31 -4.01 -10.09 -23.26
N GLY A 32 -4.83 -10.56 -22.30
CA GLY A 32 -6.26 -10.27 -22.24
C GLY A 32 -7.20 -11.39 -22.73
N GLY A 33 -6.87 -12.65 -22.43
CA GLY A 33 -7.78 -13.80 -22.63
C GLY A 33 -8.61 -14.14 -21.40
N ASP A 34 -9.40 -15.21 -21.46
CA ASP A 34 -10.29 -15.67 -20.38
C ASP A 34 -9.55 -16.40 -19.23
N GLU A 35 -8.23 -16.49 -19.31
CA GLU A 35 -7.45 -17.19 -18.28
C GLU A 35 -7.47 -16.41 -16.95
N PRO A 36 -7.48 -17.10 -15.80
CA PRO A 36 -7.49 -16.42 -14.51
C PRO A 36 -6.14 -15.73 -14.22
N PHE A 37 -6.20 -14.50 -13.71
CA PHE A 37 -5.05 -13.72 -13.23
C PHE A 37 -4.43 -14.32 -11.94
N THR A 38 -3.78 -15.47 -12.07
CA THR A 38 -3.30 -16.29 -10.94
C THR A 38 -2.29 -15.55 -10.05
N VAL A 39 -1.39 -14.78 -10.66
CA VAL A 39 -0.38 -13.98 -9.92
C VAL A 39 -1.05 -12.91 -9.07
N TRP A 40 -2.04 -12.19 -9.62
CA TRP A 40 -2.80 -11.17 -8.88
C TRP A 40 -3.59 -11.77 -7.72
N LYS A 41 -4.19 -12.96 -7.89
CA LYS A 41 -4.88 -13.65 -6.79
C LYS A 41 -3.96 -13.91 -5.59
N ILE A 42 -2.70 -14.28 -5.84
CA ILE A 42 -1.70 -14.48 -4.78
C ILE A 42 -1.27 -13.13 -4.21
N LEU A 43 -0.93 -12.17 -5.06
CA LEU A 43 -0.48 -10.84 -4.64
C LEU A 43 -1.52 -10.11 -3.80
N ASN A 44 -2.80 -10.25 -4.09
CA ASN A 44 -3.89 -9.61 -3.34
C ASN A 44 -3.84 -9.94 -1.84
N TRP A 45 -3.50 -11.17 -1.45
CA TRP A 45 -3.33 -11.51 -0.03
C TRP A 45 -2.19 -10.74 0.63
N PHE A 46 -1.05 -10.61 -0.05
CA PHE A 46 0.07 -9.83 0.45
C PHE A 46 -0.24 -8.34 0.43
N MET A 47 -0.88 -7.83 -0.62
CA MET A 47 -1.35 -6.44 -0.73
C MET A 47 -2.30 -6.10 0.41
N ALA A 48 -3.25 -6.98 0.74
CA ALA A 48 -4.19 -6.81 1.85
C ALA A 48 -3.48 -6.59 3.19
N VAL A 49 -2.53 -7.47 3.52
CA VAL A 49 -1.72 -7.34 4.74
C VAL A 49 -0.87 -6.07 4.71
N GLY A 50 -0.21 -5.80 3.57
CA GLY A 50 0.59 -4.61 3.36
C GLY A 50 -0.19 -3.32 3.58
N ILE A 51 -1.38 -3.19 3.00
CA ILE A 51 -2.13 -1.94 3.03
C ILE A 51 -2.69 -1.66 4.42
N VAL A 52 -3.06 -2.71 5.17
CA VAL A 52 -3.44 -2.59 6.58
C VAL A 52 -2.26 -2.09 7.40
N ILE A 53 -1.09 -2.73 7.27
CA ILE A 53 0.14 -2.32 7.99
C ILE A 53 0.52 -0.88 7.65
N ASN A 54 0.55 -0.55 6.35
CA ASN A 54 0.86 0.79 5.85
C ASN A 54 -0.10 1.86 6.41
N THR A 55 -1.41 1.56 6.42
CA THR A 55 -2.42 2.48 6.97
C THR A 55 -2.25 2.69 8.48
N LEU A 56 -1.94 1.63 9.23
CA LEU A 56 -1.69 1.74 10.67
C LEU A 56 -0.43 2.56 10.98
N ILE A 57 0.65 2.39 10.20
CA ILE A 57 1.89 3.16 10.35
C ILE A 57 1.63 4.65 10.03
N THR A 58 0.97 4.94 8.91
CA THR A 58 0.68 6.32 8.50
C THR A 58 -0.32 7.00 9.45
N PHE A 59 -1.30 6.26 9.99
CA PHE A 59 -2.18 6.74 11.05
C PHE A 59 -1.41 7.14 12.30
N ARG A 60 -0.51 6.27 12.78
CA ARG A 60 0.34 6.60 13.94
C ARG A 60 1.23 7.81 13.68
N ALA A 61 1.84 7.89 12.50
CA ALA A 61 2.67 9.04 12.12
C ALA A 61 1.87 10.35 12.11
N MET A 62 0.63 10.33 11.58
CA MET A 62 -0.28 11.47 11.63
C MET A 62 -0.62 11.86 13.07
N ARG A 63 -0.94 10.88 13.94
CA ARG A 63 -1.27 11.14 15.35
C ARG A 63 -0.12 11.73 16.15
N VAL A 64 1.12 11.33 15.85
CA VAL A 64 2.32 11.91 16.48
C VAL A 64 2.48 13.38 16.07
N VAL A 65 2.32 13.68 14.77
CA VAL A 65 2.42 15.06 14.27
C VAL A 65 1.26 15.93 14.77
N ASP A 66 0.04 15.40 14.84
CA ASP A 66 -1.13 16.13 15.38
C ASP A 66 -0.98 16.46 16.87
N ALA A 67 -0.18 15.71 17.63
CA ALA A 67 0.07 15.95 19.05
C ALA A 67 1.24 16.90 19.32
N ASP A 68 2.02 17.25 18.28
CA ASP A 68 3.17 18.13 18.39
C ASP A 68 2.77 19.57 18.03
N GLU A 69 2.64 20.43 19.04
CA GLU A 69 2.31 21.85 18.87
C GLU A 69 3.36 22.63 18.07
N SER A 70 4.58 22.10 17.95
CA SER A 70 5.68 22.69 17.21
C SER A 70 5.82 22.18 15.77
N ALA A 71 4.94 21.27 15.35
CA ALA A 71 5.01 20.67 14.01
C ALA A 71 4.85 21.73 12.90
N ASP A 72 5.74 21.67 11.92
CA ASP A 72 5.65 22.54 10.74
C ASP A 72 4.51 22.11 9.80
N LEU A 73 4.03 23.06 8.99
CA LEU A 73 2.95 22.82 8.01
C LEU A 73 3.30 21.68 7.04
N ARG A 74 4.58 21.51 6.70
CA ARG A 74 5.03 20.46 5.78
C ARG A 74 4.88 19.07 6.38
N SER A 75 5.29 18.85 7.63
CA SER A 75 5.11 17.58 8.34
C SER A 75 3.63 17.26 8.52
N PHE A 76 2.83 18.28 8.84
CA PHE A 76 1.37 18.16 8.96
C PHE A 76 0.72 17.67 7.66
N LEU A 77 0.96 18.38 6.54
CA LEU A 77 0.39 18.01 5.24
C LEU A 77 0.88 16.63 4.80
N ARG A 78 2.19 16.36 4.90
CA ARG A 78 2.76 15.07 4.46
C ARG A 78 2.16 13.88 5.20
N SER A 79 2.04 13.97 6.53
CA SER A 79 1.53 12.86 7.35
C SER A 79 0.04 12.59 7.08
N ARG A 80 -0.77 13.65 6.94
CA ARG A 80 -2.19 13.54 6.60
C ARG A 80 -2.42 13.02 5.20
N THR A 81 -1.73 13.55 4.19
CA THR A 81 -1.86 13.08 2.81
C THR A 81 -1.53 11.59 2.74
N LEU A 82 -0.41 11.14 3.33
CA LEU A 82 -0.06 9.72 3.33
C LEU A 82 -1.13 8.86 4.02
N PHE A 83 -1.66 9.29 5.16
CA PHE A 83 -2.72 8.55 5.85
C PHE A 83 -4.01 8.47 5.03
N TYR A 84 -4.55 9.61 4.57
CA TYR A 84 -5.82 9.63 3.85
C TYR A 84 -5.74 8.92 2.50
N VAL A 85 -4.63 9.05 1.76
CA VAL A 85 -4.43 8.29 0.52
C VAL A 85 -4.33 6.79 0.84
N SER A 86 -3.61 6.40 1.89
CA SER A 86 -3.54 4.99 2.31
C SER A 86 -4.91 4.44 2.71
N ALA A 87 -5.71 5.20 3.45
CA ALA A 87 -7.07 4.82 3.84
C ALA A 87 -8.02 4.72 2.63
N LEU A 88 -7.89 5.62 1.65
CA LEU A 88 -8.65 5.56 0.41
C LEU A 88 -8.29 4.29 -0.39
N VAL A 89 -7.00 3.99 -0.54
CA VAL A 89 -6.52 2.78 -1.22
C VAL A 89 -6.95 1.52 -0.48
N LEU A 90 -6.91 1.52 0.86
CA LEU A 90 -7.42 0.42 1.70
C LEU A 90 -8.89 0.13 1.38
N LEU A 91 -9.74 1.16 1.41
CA LEU A 91 -11.17 1.02 1.14
C LEU A 91 -11.44 0.56 -0.30
N ALA A 92 -10.79 1.19 -1.27
CA ALA A 92 -10.93 0.82 -2.69
C ALA A 92 -10.50 -0.63 -2.96
N PHE A 93 -9.35 -1.04 -2.39
CA PHE A 93 -8.84 -2.40 -2.52
C PHE A 93 -9.81 -3.43 -1.92
N PHE A 94 -10.21 -3.27 -0.65
CA PHE A 94 -11.07 -4.27 -0.01
C PHE A 94 -12.48 -4.28 -0.60
N TRP A 95 -13.03 -3.14 -0.99
CA TRP A 95 -14.30 -3.07 -1.69
C TRP A 95 -14.24 -3.90 -2.99
N ASN A 96 -13.26 -3.63 -3.84
CA ASN A 96 -13.16 -4.28 -5.14
C ASN A 96 -12.77 -5.76 -5.03
N TRP A 97 -11.89 -6.09 -4.08
CA TRP A 97 -11.45 -7.46 -3.87
C TRP A 97 -12.56 -8.34 -3.28
N PHE A 98 -13.38 -7.80 -2.37
CA PHE A 98 -14.53 -8.54 -1.86
C PHE A 98 -15.63 -8.68 -2.90
N SER A 99 -15.80 -7.71 -3.81
CA SER A 99 -16.63 -7.89 -4.99
C SER A 99 -16.15 -9.08 -5.83
N ASP A 100 -14.85 -9.17 -6.15
CA ASP A 100 -14.26 -10.29 -6.89
C ASP A 100 -14.45 -11.66 -6.20
N LEU A 101 -14.43 -11.69 -4.86
CA LEU A 101 -14.68 -12.93 -4.09
C LEU A 101 -16.17 -13.30 -3.99
N SER A 102 -17.06 -12.30 -4.00
CA SER A 102 -18.50 -12.53 -3.96
C SER A 102 -19.00 -12.72 -5.38
N SER A 103 -19.58 -13.87 -5.72
CA SER A 103 -20.15 -14.14 -7.06
C SER A 103 -21.32 -13.22 -7.49
N ASN A 104 -21.56 -12.13 -6.77
CA ASN A 104 -22.70 -11.23 -6.89
C ASN A 104 -22.36 -9.92 -7.61
N HIS A 105 -21.07 -9.63 -7.84
CA HIS A 105 -20.65 -8.41 -8.52
C HIS A 105 -19.33 -8.58 -9.24
N ASP A 106 -19.25 -8.13 -10.49
CA ASP A 106 -17.99 -8.06 -11.20
C ASP A 106 -17.14 -6.94 -10.61
N PRO A 107 -15.85 -7.17 -10.34
CA PRO A 107 -14.95 -6.13 -9.86
C PRO A 107 -14.72 -5.06 -10.94
N ASP A 108 -14.59 -3.81 -10.52
CA ASP A 108 -14.32 -2.69 -11.42
C ASP A 108 -12.83 -2.66 -11.78
N GLY A 109 -12.53 -2.80 -13.08
CA GLY A 109 -11.17 -2.77 -13.61
C GLY A 109 -10.46 -1.42 -13.42
N LEU A 110 -11.18 -0.30 -13.43
CA LEU A 110 -10.59 1.02 -13.16
C LEU A 110 -10.16 1.16 -11.69
N VAL A 111 -10.92 0.56 -10.78
CA VAL A 111 -10.55 0.51 -9.37
C VAL A 111 -9.27 -0.30 -9.17
N TRP A 112 -9.12 -1.44 -9.88
CA TRP A 112 -7.86 -2.19 -9.88
C TRP A 112 -6.69 -1.36 -10.40
N VAL A 113 -6.84 -0.70 -11.55
CA VAL A 113 -5.78 0.18 -12.10
C VAL A 113 -5.38 1.27 -11.10
N PHE A 114 -6.36 1.91 -10.45
CA PHE A 114 -6.09 2.89 -9.41
C PHE A 114 -5.30 2.29 -8.24
N VAL A 115 -5.74 1.14 -7.73
CA VAL A 115 -5.08 0.45 -6.61
C VAL A 115 -3.66 0.03 -6.98
N ASP A 116 -3.48 -0.63 -8.12
CA ASP A 116 -2.19 -1.17 -8.57
C ASP A 116 -1.18 -0.06 -8.87
N THR A 117 -1.67 1.15 -9.20
CA THR A 117 -0.82 2.33 -9.40
C THR A 117 -0.47 3.01 -8.08
N VAL A 118 -1.46 3.26 -7.21
CA VAL A 118 -1.27 4.10 -6.02
C VAL A 118 -0.71 3.32 -4.83
N MET A 119 -1.07 2.05 -4.69
CA MET A 119 -0.64 1.20 -3.57
C MET A 119 0.89 1.08 -3.48
N PRO A 120 1.63 0.79 -4.58
CA PRO A 120 3.09 0.78 -4.56
C PRO A 120 3.70 2.11 -4.11
N LEU A 121 3.12 3.23 -4.53
CA LEU A 121 3.63 4.56 -4.20
C LEU A 121 3.52 4.83 -2.69
N VAL A 122 2.36 4.56 -2.09
CA VAL A 122 2.19 4.78 -0.64
C VAL A 122 3.01 3.80 0.19
N MET A 123 3.07 2.52 -0.20
CA MET A 123 3.86 1.52 0.49
C MET A 123 5.35 1.80 0.40
N GLY A 124 5.84 2.16 -0.79
CA GLY A 124 7.24 2.53 -1.01
C GLY A 124 7.64 3.78 -0.22
N ALA A 125 6.80 4.82 -0.24
CA ALA A 125 7.04 6.05 0.51
C ALA A 125 7.07 5.81 2.03
N THR A 126 6.10 5.06 2.56
CA THR A 126 6.04 4.71 3.99
C THR A 126 7.17 3.79 4.41
N GLY A 127 7.44 2.74 3.63
CA GLY A 127 8.49 1.77 3.90
C GLY A 127 9.88 2.42 3.87
N GLY A 128 10.17 3.25 2.87
CA GLY A 128 11.44 3.99 2.79
C GLY A 128 11.65 4.94 3.97
N ARG A 129 10.60 5.66 4.39
CA ARG A 129 10.66 6.53 5.58
C ARG A 129 10.89 5.72 6.86
N LEU A 130 10.17 4.61 7.02
CA LEU A 130 10.31 3.75 8.20
C LEU A 130 11.71 3.13 8.27
N TRP A 131 12.31 2.79 7.14
CA TRP A 131 13.68 2.29 7.06
C TRP A 131 14.69 3.32 7.57
N GLN A 132 14.58 4.57 7.11
CA GLN A 132 15.44 5.67 7.54
C GLN A 132 15.35 5.90 9.05
N LEU A 133 14.12 6.02 9.57
CA LEU A 133 13.90 6.17 11.02
C LEU A 133 14.48 5.01 11.83
N ALA A 134 14.40 3.79 11.31
CA ALA A 134 14.97 2.63 11.98
C ALA A 134 16.50 2.57 11.87
N ALA A 135 17.12 3.24 10.90
CA ALA A 135 18.56 3.39 10.81
C ALA A 135 19.09 4.35 11.88
N ASP A 136 18.41 5.48 12.08
CA ASP A 136 18.80 6.54 13.02
C ASP A 136 18.72 6.14 14.51
N LEU A 137 18.01 5.05 14.81
CA LEU A 137 17.84 4.51 16.17
C LEU A 137 18.93 3.51 16.61
N ASN A 138 19.93 3.23 15.75
CA ASN A 138 21.08 2.37 16.09
C ASN A 138 22.36 3.19 16.13
#